data_AF-A0AA34W9P3-F1
#
_entry.id   AF-A0AA34W9P3-F1
#
_cell.length_a   1.000
_cell.length_b   1.000
_cell.length_c   1.000
_cell.angle_alpha   90.00
_cell.angle_beta   90.00
_cell.angle_gamma   90.00
#
_symmetry.space_group_name_H-M   'P 1'
#
loop_
_entity.id
_entity.type
_entity.pdbx_description
1 polymer ?
#
loop_
_entity_poly.entity_id
_entity_poly.type
_entity_poly.pdbx_seq_one_letter_code
_entity_poly.pdbx_strand_id
1 'polypeptide(L)'
;MDRVSVIPIHSLNGTIVGFSMDCSDHPPHSHHLKYCSDFSVENGLLFYVNNPRNLTDTAAQFPHLTLMKQEDPALFGLWRENVRQAVVINRDFYHKQVQKPTFPELIKNIRKSYSDRVIIDGVQSTWEFSVLQDCGIWAVQGYMYRSVPLKKLEWLL
;
A
#
# COMPACT_ATOMS: atom_id res chain seq x y z
N MET A 1 -21.25 -5.72 13.87
CA MET A 1 -19.81 -6.04 14.05
C MET A 1 -19.08 -5.39 12.90
N ASP A 2 -18.14 -4.48 13.17
CA ASP A 2 -17.33 -3.88 12.11
C ASP A 2 -16.60 -4.95 11.32
N ARG A 3 -16.86 -4.95 10.01
CA ARG A 3 -16.29 -5.88 9.02
C ARG A 3 -15.08 -5.29 8.31
N VAL A 4 -14.57 -4.16 8.79
CA VAL A 4 -13.40 -3.50 8.21
C VAL A 4 -12.14 -4.26 8.63
N SER A 5 -11.28 -4.51 7.65
CA SER A 5 -9.99 -5.14 7.86
C SER A 5 -8.87 -4.29 7.28
N VAL A 6 -7.67 -4.52 7.80
CA VAL A 6 -6.44 -3.95 7.30
C VAL A 6 -5.53 -5.07 6.84
N ILE A 7 -4.70 -4.80 5.85
CA ILE A 7 -3.73 -5.75 5.33
C ILE A 7 -2.35 -5.17 5.63
N PRO A 8 -1.50 -5.87 6.40
CA PRO A 8 -0.17 -5.37 6.72
C PRO A 8 0.72 -5.39 5.47
N ILE A 9 1.63 -4.42 5.43
CA ILE A 9 2.63 -4.24 4.38
C ILE A 9 3.99 -4.51 5.02
N HIS A 10 4.71 -5.47 4.46
CA HIS A 10 5.99 -5.92 5.00
C HIS A 10 7.12 -5.49 4.09
N SER A 11 8.22 -4.99 4.65
CA SER A 11 9.48 -4.97 3.92
C SER A 11 9.96 -6.39 3.63
N LEU A 12 10.89 -6.54 2.70
CA LEU A 12 11.42 -7.85 2.31
C LEU A 12 12.15 -8.60 3.44
N ASN A 13 12.54 -7.90 4.50
CA ASN A 13 13.10 -8.51 5.72
C ASN A 13 12.04 -8.87 6.79
N GLY A 14 10.74 -8.72 6.48
CA GLY A 14 9.62 -9.09 7.33
C GLY A 14 9.11 -8.00 8.28
N THR A 15 9.77 -6.84 8.36
CA THR A 15 9.31 -5.74 9.22
C THR A 15 8.02 -5.12 8.68
N ILE A 16 7.06 -4.81 9.54
CA ILE A 16 5.86 -4.08 9.14
C ILE A 16 6.23 -2.62 8.91
N VAL A 17 6.01 -2.14 7.70
CA VAL A 17 6.30 -0.75 7.29
C VAL A 17 5.04 0.06 7.01
N GLY A 18 3.89 -0.60 7.06
CA GLY A 18 2.60 0.02 6.82
C GLY A 18 1.46 -0.99 6.84
N PHE A 19 0.27 -0.49 6.52
CA PHE A 19 -0.91 -1.29 6.30
C PHE A 19 -1.84 -0.58 5.31
N SER A 20 -2.65 -1.36 4.60
CA SER A 20 -3.73 -0.82 3.79
C SER A 20 -5.09 -1.19 4.36
N MET A 21 -6.08 -0.32 4.22
CA MET A 21 -7.46 -0.68 4.55
C MET A 21 -8.10 -1.39 3.37
N ASP A 22 -8.70 -2.55 3.64
CA ASP A 22 -9.51 -3.29 2.66
C ASP A 22 -10.96 -2.80 2.73
N CYS A 23 -11.40 -2.16 1.64
CA CYS A 23 -12.73 -1.59 1.49
C CYS A 23 -13.62 -2.38 0.53
N SER A 24 -13.22 -3.60 0.18
CA SER A 24 -13.88 -4.41 -0.86
C SER A 24 -15.32 -4.79 -0.48
N ASP A 25 -15.59 -5.05 0.79
CA ASP A 25 -16.91 -5.49 1.27
C ASP A 25 -17.77 -4.33 1.78
N HIS A 26 -17.15 -3.30 2.38
CA HIS A 26 -17.85 -2.16 2.99
C HIS A 26 -17.00 -0.88 2.89
N PRO A 27 -17.59 0.27 2.52
CA PRO A 27 -16.88 1.54 2.54
C PRO A 27 -16.51 1.91 3.99
N PRO A 28 -15.31 2.44 4.24
CA PRO A 28 -14.89 2.81 5.58
C PRO A 28 -15.57 4.13 5.97
N HIS A 29 -16.05 4.17 7.22
CA HIS A 29 -16.55 5.40 7.82
C HIS A 29 -15.40 6.35 8.22
N SER A 30 -15.69 7.64 8.37
CA SER A 30 -14.70 8.67 8.74
C SER A 30 -13.94 8.37 10.03
N HIS A 31 -14.58 7.74 11.02
CA HIS A 31 -13.92 7.37 12.27
C HIS A 31 -12.88 6.25 12.09
N HIS A 32 -13.10 5.30 11.16
CA HIS A 32 -12.10 4.27 10.82
C HIS A 32 -10.86 4.90 10.18
N LEU A 33 -11.09 5.84 9.26
CA LEU A 33 -10.02 6.54 8.56
C LEU A 33 -9.21 7.40 9.51
N LYS A 34 -9.88 8.13 10.42
CA LYS A 34 -9.21 8.89 11.47
C LYS A 34 -8.35 7.98 12.36
N TYR A 35 -8.92 6.90 12.87
CA TYR A 35 -8.21 5.96 13.74
C TYR A 35 -6.96 5.39 13.07
N CYS A 36 -7.06 4.92 11.82
CA CYS A 36 -5.91 4.44 11.06
C CYS A 36 -4.88 5.54 10.79
N SER A 37 -5.32 6.75 10.45
CA SER A 37 -4.44 7.89 10.22
C SER A 37 -3.64 8.23 11.46
N ASP A 38 -4.30 8.34 12.62
CA ASP A 38 -3.65 8.65 13.90
C ASP A 38 -2.65 7.55 14.29
N PHE A 39 -3.06 6.27 14.22
CA PHE A 39 -2.20 5.12 14.49
C PHE A 39 -0.97 5.09 13.57
N SER A 40 -1.16 5.43 12.28
CA SER A 40 -0.08 5.49 11.30
C SER A 40 0.94 6.57 11.62
N VAL A 41 0.48 7.76 12.05
CA VAL A 41 1.34 8.88 12.41
C VAL A 41 2.12 8.56 13.69
N GLU A 42 1.43 8.08 14.72
CA GLU A 42 2.03 7.73 16.02
C GLU A 42 3.16 6.71 15.88
N ASN A 43 2.96 5.70 15.04
CA ASN A 43 3.90 4.59 14.87
C ASN A 43 4.84 4.77 13.65
N GLY A 44 4.74 5.89 12.94
CA GLY A 44 5.54 6.15 11.74
C GLY A 44 5.39 5.06 10.68
N LEU A 45 4.16 4.59 10.44
CA LEU A 45 3.80 3.59 9.43
C LEU A 45 3.27 4.27 8.15
N LEU A 46 3.27 3.55 7.02
CA LEU A 46 2.48 3.93 5.85
C LEU A 46 1.03 3.47 6.02
N PHE A 47 0.09 4.36 5.73
CA PHE A 47 -1.33 4.02 5.63
C PHE A 47 -1.91 4.46 4.29
N TYR A 48 -2.55 3.52 3.59
CA TYR A 48 -3.33 3.81 2.40
C TYR A 48 -4.66 3.06 2.37
N VAL A 49 -5.61 3.50 1.55
CA VAL A 49 -6.88 2.79 1.34
C VAL A 49 -6.88 2.12 -0.02
N ASN A 50 -7.15 0.81 -0.06
CA ASN A 50 -7.24 0.04 -1.29
C ASN A 50 -8.67 0.10 -1.87
N ASN A 51 -8.81 0.12 -3.19
CA ASN A 51 -10.09 0.17 -3.91
C ASN A 51 -11.00 1.36 -3.48
N PRO A 52 -10.61 2.61 -3.78
CA PRO A 52 -11.22 3.82 -3.22
C PRO A 52 -12.57 4.21 -3.88
N ARG A 53 -13.34 3.24 -4.39
CA ARG A 53 -14.68 3.53 -4.90
C ARG A 53 -15.46 4.25 -3.79
N ASN A 54 -15.89 5.48 -4.05
CA ASN A 54 -16.64 6.36 -3.14
C ASN A 54 -15.86 7.13 -2.04
N LEU A 55 -14.55 7.33 -2.19
CA LEU A 55 -13.74 8.11 -1.21
C LEU A 55 -13.36 9.53 -1.66
N THR A 56 -14.04 10.09 -2.67
CA THR A 56 -13.64 11.34 -3.38
C THR A 56 -13.41 12.57 -2.49
N ASP A 57 -14.01 12.66 -1.30
CA ASP A 57 -13.84 13.80 -0.39
C ASP A 57 -12.87 13.55 0.79
N THR A 58 -12.21 12.39 0.82
CA THR A 58 -11.54 11.89 2.04
C THR A 58 -10.12 12.44 2.23
N ALA A 59 -9.37 12.67 1.15
CA ALA A 59 -7.98 13.13 1.23
C ALA A 59 -7.84 14.53 1.84
N ALA A 60 -8.84 15.40 1.63
CA ALA A 60 -8.85 16.74 2.21
C ALA A 60 -9.07 16.72 3.73
N GLN A 61 -9.78 15.72 4.25
CA GLN A 61 -10.07 15.57 5.68
C GLN A 61 -8.92 14.89 6.44
N PHE A 62 -8.16 14.03 5.78
CA PHE A 62 -7.08 13.24 6.38
C PHE A 62 -5.78 13.40 5.59
N PRO A 63 -4.96 14.42 5.88
CA PRO A 63 -3.79 14.78 5.06
C PRO A 63 -2.69 13.71 5.03
N HIS A 64 -2.71 12.75 5.95
CA HIS A 64 -1.75 11.63 6.00
C HIS A 64 -2.25 10.36 5.31
N LEU A 65 -3.52 10.33 4.88
CA LEU A 65 -4.06 9.22 4.12
C LEU A 65 -3.57 9.30 2.68
N THR A 66 -2.82 8.29 2.24
CA THR A 66 -2.56 8.10 0.81
C THR A 66 -3.76 7.41 0.16
N LEU A 67 -4.38 8.04 -0.83
CA LEU A 67 -5.37 7.37 -1.68
C LEU A 67 -4.64 6.71 -2.85
N MET A 68 -4.52 5.38 -2.82
CA MET A 68 -4.07 4.60 -3.98
C MET A 68 -5.27 4.30 -4.86
N LYS A 69 -5.72 5.30 -5.62
CA LYS A 69 -6.59 5.01 -6.75
C LYS A 69 -5.67 4.53 -7.89
N GLN A 70 -6.22 3.75 -8.82
CA GLN A 70 -5.55 3.47 -10.08
C GLN A 70 -5.48 4.81 -10.83
N GLU A 71 -4.46 5.64 -10.57
CA GLU A 71 -4.53 7.07 -10.89
C GLU A 71 -3.86 7.47 -12.20
N ASP A 72 -4.59 8.35 -12.87
CA ASP A 72 -4.13 9.41 -13.76
C ASP A 72 -2.82 10.04 -13.26
N PRO A 73 -1.75 10.02 -14.07
CA PRO A 73 -0.46 10.61 -13.75
C PRO A 73 -0.49 12.09 -13.30
N ALA A 74 -1.55 12.84 -13.60
CA ALA A 74 -1.69 14.24 -13.23
C ALA A 74 -1.83 14.48 -11.71
N LEU A 75 -2.37 13.50 -10.96
CA LEU A 75 -2.59 13.66 -9.52
C LEU A 75 -1.31 13.52 -8.69
N PHE A 76 -0.25 12.90 -9.24
CA PHE A 76 1.06 12.81 -8.57
C PHE A 76 1.69 14.18 -8.26
N GLY A 77 1.31 15.25 -8.98
CA GLY A 77 1.84 16.60 -8.78
C GLY A 77 1.29 17.35 -7.57
N LEU A 78 0.11 16.96 -7.04
CA LEU A 78 -0.59 17.68 -5.97
C LEU A 78 -0.20 17.22 -4.55
N TRP A 79 0.41 16.03 -4.41
CA TRP A 79 0.77 15.44 -3.12
C TRP A 79 2.11 15.98 -2.58
N ARG A 80 2.23 17.29 -2.32
CA ARG A 80 3.43 17.84 -1.66
C ARG A 80 3.08 18.49 -0.32
N GLU A 81 3.49 17.82 0.76
CA GLU A 81 4.50 18.30 1.72
C GLU A 81 4.60 17.43 3.00
N ASN A 82 3.73 16.45 3.23
CA ASN A 82 3.83 15.57 4.42
C ASN A 82 3.42 14.09 4.21
N VAL A 83 3.36 13.60 2.96
CA VAL A 83 2.95 12.22 2.65
C VAL A 83 4.17 11.36 2.29
N ARG A 84 4.33 10.22 2.97
CA ARG A 84 5.27 9.17 2.56
C ARG A 84 4.79 8.56 1.25
N GLN A 85 5.19 9.13 0.11
CA GLN A 85 4.75 8.65 -1.20
C GLN A 85 5.30 7.25 -1.48
N ALA A 86 4.40 6.30 -1.69
CA ALA A 86 4.72 4.97 -2.19
C ALA A 86 3.90 4.71 -3.47
N VAL A 87 4.42 3.84 -4.34
CA VAL A 87 3.68 3.36 -5.52
C VAL A 87 3.32 1.90 -5.29
N VAL A 88 2.02 1.57 -5.30
CA VAL A 88 1.56 0.18 -5.25
C VAL A 88 1.38 -0.33 -6.67
N ILE A 89 2.08 -1.40 -7.02
CA ILE A 89 1.85 -2.16 -8.23
C ILE A 89 0.80 -3.23 -7.92
N ASN A 90 -0.35 -3.16 -8.60
CA ASN A 90 -1.45 -4.08 -8.34
C ASN A 90 -1.09 -5.53 -8.76
N ARG A 91 -1.72 -6.48 -8.07
CA ARG A 91 -1.54 -7.92 -8.29
C ARG A 91 -1.61 -8.35 -9.76
N ASP A 92 -2.62 -7.88 -10.48
CA ASP A 92 -2.86 -8.34 -11.85
C ASP A 92 -1.78 -7.85 -12.83
N PHE A 93 -1.26 -6.64 -12.64
CA PHE A 93 -0.12 -6.15 -13.41
C PHE A 93 1.15 -6.89 -13.00
N TYR A 94 1.41 -7.01 -11.70
CA TYR A 94 2.59 -7.70 -11.18
C TYR A 94 2.74 -9.11 -11.75
N HIS A 95 1.70 -9.96 -11.65
CA HIS A 95 1.75 -11.33 -12.15
C HIS A 95 1.96 -11.42 -13.68
N LYS A 96 1.54 -10.40 -14.44
CA LYS A 96 1.79 -10.34 -15.89
C LYS A 96 3.20 -9.91 -16.26
N GLN A 97 3.90 -9.21 -15.37
CA GLN A 97 5.23 -8.66 -15.67
C GLN A 97 6.37 -9.43 -15.00
N VAL A 98 6.19 -9.98 -13.79
CA VAL A 98 7.29 -10.53 -12.98
C VAL A 98 8.10 -11.62 -13.67
N GLN A 99 7.47 -12.43 -14.52
CA GLN A 99 8.13 -13.51 -15.27
C GLN A 99 8.91 -13.02 -16.49
N LYS A 100 8.83 -11.73 -16.83
CA LYS A 100 9.48 -11.17 -18.02
C LYS A 100 10.89 -10.67 -17.67
N PRO A 101 11.87 -10.85 -18.56
CA PRO A 101 13.23 -10.34 -18.35
C PRO A 101 13.30 -8.79 -18.26
N THR A 102 12.26 -8.09 -18.73
CA THR A 102 12.15 -6.63 -18.67
C THR A 102 11.64 -6.10 -17.32
N PHE A 103 11.20 -6.97 -16.41
CA PHE A 103 10.64 -6.56 -15.12
C PHE A 103 11.60 -5.70 -14.28
N PRO A 104 12.90 -6.02 -14.13
CA PRO A 104 13.81 -5.18 -13.35
C PRO A 104 13.94 -3.75 -13.92
N GLU A 105 14.05 -3.60 -15.24
CA GLU A 105 14.15 -2.29 -15.88
C GLU A 105 12.83 -1.51 -15.77
N LEU A 106 11.68 -2.19 -15.85
CA LEU A 106 10.38 -1.58 -15.59
C LEU A 106 10.30 -1.01 -14.16
N ILE A 107 10.68 -1.79 -13.15
CA ILE A 107 10.69 -1.34 -11.74
C ILE A 107 11.64 -0.16 -11.55
N LYS A 108 12.84 -0.24 -12.11
CA LYS A 108 13.82 0.85 -12.06
C LYS A 108 13.27 2.16 -12.64
N ASN A 109 12.56 2.09 -13.76
CA ASN A 109 11.94 3.26 -14.38
C ASN A 109 10.77 3.82 -13.56
N ILE A 110 9.94 2.96 -12.95
CA ILE A 110 8.90 3.39 -12.01
C ILE A 110 9.52 4.10 -10.82
N ARG A 111 10.56 3.53 -10.22
CA ARG A 111 11.24 4.11 -9.06
C ARG A 111 11.82 5.48 -9.35
N LYS A 112 12.49 5.63 -10.49
CA LYS A 112 13.08 6.89 -10.94
C LYS A 112 12.04 7.98 -11.23
N SER A 113 10.88 7.59 -11.74
CA SER A 113 9.87 8.55 -12.25
C SER A 113 8.85 8.97 -11.20
N TYR A 114 8.55 8.09 -10.23
CA TYR A 114 7.43 8.28 -9.31
C TYR A 114 7.85 8.22 -7.83
N SER A 115 8.45 7.11 -7.38
CA SER A 115 8.88 6.96 -5.98
C SER A 115 9.82 5.77 -5.80
N ASP A 116 10.86 5.94 -4.99
CA ASP A 116 11.72 4.84 -4.54
C ASP A 116 11.00 3.79 -3.67
N ARG A 117 9.84 4.15 -3.08
CA ARG A 117 9.05 3.26 -2.23
C ARG A 117 8.01 2.51 -3.06
N VAL A 118 8.45 1.49 -3.78
CA VAL A 118 7.55 0.61 -4.55
C VAL A 118 7.07 -0.54 -3.67
N ILE A 119 5.75 -0.74 -3.66
CA ILE A 119 5.05 -1.83 -2.98
C ILE A 119 4.50 -2.77 -4.04
N ILE A 120 4.77 -4.06 -3.91
CA ILE A 120 4.14 -5.08 -4.75
C ILE A 120 2.94 -5.67 -4.01
N ASP A 121 1.74 -5.52 -4.57
CA ASP A 121 0.57 -6.26 -4.12
C ASP A 121 0.50 -7.64 -4.81
N GLY A 122 -0.01 -8.63 -4.08
CA GLY A 122 -0.25 -9.98 -4.60
C GLY A 122 0.95 -10.92 -4.59
N VAL A 123 1.99 -10.65 -3.80
CA VAL A 123 3.10 -11.61 -3.63
C VAL A 123 2.55 -12.89 -2.98
N GLN A 124 2.86 -14.03 -3.59
CA GLN A 124 2.32 -15.33 -3.20
C GLN A 124 3.36 -16.19 -2.46
N SER A 125 4.65 -15.90 -2.64
CA SER A 125 5.71 -16.72 -2.10
C SER A 125 7.00 -15.97 -1.79
N THR A 126 7.77 -16.50 -0.83
CA THR A 126 9.10 -16.02 -0.47
C THR A 126 10.14 -16.25 -1.57
N TRP A 127 9.92 -17.18 -2.52
CA TRP A 127 10.85 -17.36 -3.65
C TRP A 127 10.95 -16.10 -4.52
N GLU A 128 9.87 -15.30 -4.57
CA GLU A 128 9.81 -14.04 -5.31
C GLU A 128 10.71 -12.98 -4.66
N PHE A 129 11.00 -13.09 -3.35
CA PHE A 129 11.69 -12.03 -2.60
C PHE A 129 13.10 -11.76 -3.12
N SER A 130 13.81 -12.78 -3.62
CA SER A 130 15.14 -12.58 -4.22
C SER A 130 15.08 -11.64 -5.43
N VAL A 131 14.16 -11.91 -6.37
CA VAL A 131 13.93 -11.07 -7.56
C VAL A 131 13.46 -9.67 -7.16
N LEU A 132 12.54 -9.57 -6.19
CA LEU A 132 12.05 -8.28 -5.71
C LEU A 132 13.15 -7.46 -5.01
N GLN A 133 14.03 -8.12 -4.27
CA GLN A 133 15.18 -7.49 -3.62
C GLN A 133 16.16 -6.94 -4.65
N ASP A 134 16.49 -7.71 -5.68
CA ASP A 134 17.36 -7.28 -6.77
C ASP A 134 16.79 -6.09 -7.56
N CYS A 135 15.46 -5.99 -7.65
CA CYS A 135 14.78 -4.84 -8.26
C CYS A 135 14.71 -3.60 -7.34
N GLY A 136 15.13 -3.73 -6.07
CA GLY A 136 15.05 -2.68 -5.07
C GLY A 136 13.61 -2.35 -4.66
N ILE A 137 12.75 -3.37 -4.59
CA ILE A 137 11.40 -3.23 -4.04
C ILE A 137 11.47 -2.90 -2.56
N TRP A 138 10.65 -1.94 -2.12
CA TRP A 138 10.65 -1.48 -0.74
C TRP A 138 9.83 -2.40 0.16
N ALA A 139 8.63 -2.76 -0.29
CA ALA A 139 7.72 -3.58 0.50
C ALA A 139 6.77 -4.43 -0.36
N VAL A 140 6.09 -5.35 0.30
CA VAL A 140 5.17 -6.31 -0.30
C VAL A 140 3.91 -6.42 0.53
N GLN A 141 2.81 -6.69 -0.16
CA GLN A 141 1.52 -7.06 0.39
C GLN A 141 1.00 -8.24 -0.44
N GLY A 142 0.18 -9.13 0.13
CA GLY A 142 -0.38 -10.25 -0.61
C GLY A 142 -0.76 -11.43 0.26
N TYR A 143 -1.02 -12.57 -0.38
CA TYR A 143 -1.61 -13.76 0.23
C TYR A 143 -0.81 -14.37 1.38
N MET A 144 0.49 -14.06 1.46
CA MET A 144 1.34 -14.46 2.58
C MET A 144 0.98 -13.76 3.91
N TYR A 145 0.29 -12.62 3.84
CA TYR A 145 -0.08 -11.83 5.02
C TYR A 145 -1.59 -11.70 5.11
N ARG A 146 -2.17 -12.25 6.17
CA ARG A 146 -3.63 -12.27 6.36
C ARG A 146 -4.14 -10.88 6.70
N SER A 147 -5.31 -10.54 6.16
CA SER A 147 -6.09 -9.40 6.63
C SER A 147 -6.38 -9.53 8.13
N VAL A 148 -6.20 -8.44 8.85
CA VAL A 148 -6.42 -8.31 10.29
C VAL A 148 -7.67 -7.46 10.51
N PRO A 149 -8.62 -7.86 11.36
CA PRO A 149 -9.73 -6.99 11.72
C PRO A 149 -9.24 -5.64 12.24
N LEU A 150 -9.86 -4.52 11.85
CA LEU A 150 -9.41 -3.18 12.24
C LEU A 150 -9.26 -3.00 13.76
N LYS A 151 -10.17 -3.61 14.54
CA LYS A 151 -10.10 -3.63 16.02
C LYS A 151 -8.86 -4.31 16.61
N LYS A 152 -8.05 -4.97 15.79
CA LYS A 152 -6.80 -5.65 16.15
C LYS A 152 -5.58 -4.97 15.49
N LEU A 153 -5.74 -3.74 14.99
CA LEU A 153 -4.65 -2.99 14.35
C LEU A 153 -3.42 -2.85 15.26
N GLU A 154 -3.64 -2.66 16.57
CA GLU A 154 -2.57 -2.58 17.57
C GLU A 154 -1.73 -3.85 17.68
N TRP A 155 -2.24 -5.00 17.25
CA TRP A 155 -1.51 -6.28 17.29
C TRP A 155 -0.52 -6.44 16.13
N LEU A 156 -0.42 -5.43 15.24
CA LEU A 156 0.57 -5.40 14.18
C LEU A 156 1.97 -5.01 14.68
N LEU A 157 2.11 -4.46 15.89
CA LEU A 157 3.36 -4.01 16.48
C LEU A 157 3.69 -4.84 17.72
#